data_AF-A0A944T0S5-F1
#
_entry.id   AF-A0A944T0S5-F1
#
_cell.length_a   1.000
_cell.length_b   1.000
_cell.length_c   1.000
_cell.angle_alpha   90.00
_cell.angle_beta   90.00
_cell.angle_gamma   90.00
#
_symmetry.space_group_name_H-M   'P 1'
#
loop_
_entity.id
_entity.type
_entity.pdbx_description
1 polymer ?
#
loop_
_entity_poly.entity_id
_entity_poly.type
_entity_poly.pdbx_seq_one_letter_code
_entity_poly.pdbx_strand_id
1 'polypeptide(L)'
;MRKILFLLFGLMIIGVGCSSTQPEEPQGEDLAGVEDLAAIYCEEHGGEIKIAENEYDSTSYCTFPDGTVCEEGEYFRGECGPNQESKSPDITQETMMKFTSTEFENEGAIPAKYSCDGSDINPSLNISDAPEGTKSLALVVDDPDAPGGTWVHWVVWNIDPAIGTIAENSKPGIEGLTSFGTAGWGGPCPPSGTHRYYFKLYALDAELDLSSDTSSSDLEKEMEGHILEETKLMGTYGV
;
A
#
# COMPACT_ATOMS: atom_id res chain seq x y z
N MET A 1 48.00 -77.29 -1.56
CA MET A 1 47.34 -76.15 -2.24
C MET A 1 46.69 -75.29 -1.16
N ARG A 2 47.11 -74.02 -1.09
CA ARG A 2 46.76 -73.00 -0.07
C ARG A 2 45.34 -72.48 -0.25
N LYS A 3 44.59 -72.28 0.86
CA LYS A 3 43.56 -71.21 1.06
C LYS A 3 43.36 -71.04 2.59
N ILE A 4 44.22 -70.30 3.29
CA ILE A 4 44.12 -68.87 3.65
C ILE A 4 42.78 -68.52 4.32
N LEU A 5 42.87 -68.46 5.65
CA LEU A 5 41.93 -67.95 6.64
C LEU A 5 41.84 -66.42 6.51
N PHE A 6 40.67 -65.90 6.12
CA PHE A 6 40.39 -64.46 6.16
C PHE A 6 39.67 -64.12 7.45
N LEU A 7 40.43 -63.49 8.36
CA LEU A 7 39.92 -62.81 9.55
C LEU A 7 39.14 -61.56 9.13
N LEU A 8 37.92 -61.44 9.66
CA LEU A 8 37.06 -60.27 9.59
C LEU A 8 37.71 -59.08 10.30
N PHE A 9 38.11 -58.06 9.53
CA PHE A 9 38.34 -56.70 10.02
C PHE A 9 37.20 -55.82 9.50
N GLY A 10 36.13 -55.71 10.29
CA GLY A 10 35.08 -54.73 10.10
C GLY A 10 35.49 -53.42 10.76
N LEU A 11 35.92 -52.47 9.95
CA LEU A 11 36.37 -51.13 10.32
C LEU A 11 35.19 -50.33 10.87
N MET A 12 35.19 -50.09 12.19
CA MET A 12 34.25 -49.20 12.88
C MET A 12 34.65 -47.75 12.62
N ILE A 13 34.07 -47.13 11.59
CA ILE A 13 34.20 -45.69 11.33
C ILE A 13 33.29 -44.98 12.32
N ILE A 14 33.88 -44.47 13.40
CA ILE A 14 33.21 -43.56 14.32
C ILE A 14 33.10 -42.22 13.59
N GLY A 15 31.91 -41.93 13.07
CA GLY A 15 31.58 -40.63 12.52
C GLY A 15 31.70 -39.58 13.62
N VAL A 16 32.67 -38.67 13.45
CA VAL A 16 32.74 -37.42 14.21
C VAL A 16 31.55 -36.59 13.76
N GLY A 17 30.48 -36.62 14.55
CA GLY A 17 29.39 -35.66 14.43
C GLY A 17 29.91 -34.28 14.78
N CYS A 18 30.18 -33.47 13.76
CA CYS A 18 30.25 -32.03 13.91
C CYS A 18 28.82 -31.56 14.21
N SER A 19 28.51 -31.48 15.50
CA SER A 19 27.29 -30.85 15.99
C SER A 19 27.40 -29.37 15.63
N SER A 20 26.75 -28.96 14.53
CA SER A 20 26.50 -27.56 14.24
C SER A 20 25.53 -27.05 15.31
N THR A 21 26.08 -26.56 16.40
CA THR A 21 25.35 -25.64 17.28
C THR A 21 25.07 -24.41 16.44
N GLN A 22 23.81 -24.24 16.04
CA GLN A 22 23.33 -22.96 15.58
C GLN A 22 23.60 -21.96 16.72
N PRO A 23 24.10 -20.74 16.44
CA PRO A 23 24.04 -19.68 17.41
C PRO A 23 22.56 -19.49 17.76
N GLU A 24 22.21 -19.67 19.03
CA GLU A 24 20.93 -19.18 19.54
C GLU A 24 20.90 -17.67 19.26
N GLU A 25 19.88 -17.23 18.54
CA GLU A 25 19.47 -15.83 18.51
C GLU A 25 19.33 -15.37 19.98
N PRO A 26 20.01 -14.30 20.41
CA PRO A 26 19.80 -13.79 21.76
C PRO A 26 18.33 -13.37 21.86
N GLN A 27 17.59 -14.11 22.69
CA GLN A 27 16.24 -13.79 23.08
C GLN A 27 16.25 -12.37 23.65
N GLY A 28 15.38 -11.52 23.10
CA GLY A 28 15.27 -10.11 23.44
C GLY A 28 15.38 -9.90 24.95
N GLU A 29 16.49 -9.29 25.36
CA GLU A 29 16.60 -8.73 26.69
C GLU A 29 15.69 -7.51 26.75
N ASP A 30 14.81 -7.53 27.73
CA ASP A 30 13.99 -6.42 28.19
C ASP A 30 14.91 -5.25 28.58
N LEU A 31 15.14 -4.34 27.63
CA LEU A 31 15.95 -3.14 27.81
C LEU A 31 15.09 -1.94 28.24
N ALA A 32 14.17 -2.16 29.18
CA ALA A 32 13.56 -1.07 29.94
C ALA A 32 14.60 -0.48 30.90
N GLY A 33 15.42 0.46 30.41
CA GLY A 33 16.33 1.25 31.27
C GLY A 33 17.67 1.68 30.66
N VAL A 34 17.91 1.46 29.36
CA VAL A 34 19.04 2.12 28.70
C VAL A 34 18.54 3.50 28.32
N GLU A 35 19.06 4.53 28.98
CA GLU A 35 18.95 5.90 28.49
C GLU A 35 19.35 5.90 27.02
N ASP A 36 18.56 6.56 26.18
CA ASP A 36 18.74 6.52 24.73
C ASP A 36 20.16 6.96 24.37
N LEU A 37 20.99 6.01 23.96
CA LEU A 37 22.41 6.26 23.66
C LEU A 37 22.55 7.29 22.55
N ALA A 38 21.56 7.39 21.65
CA ALA A 38 21.55 8.38 20.59
C ALA A 38 21.17 9.77 21.12
N ALA A 39 20.25 9.86 22.10
CA ALA A 39 19.94 11.11 22.78
C ALA A 39 21.14 11.65 23.57
N ILE A 40 21.81 10.80 24.35
CA ILE A 40 23.03 11.18 25.08
C ILE A 40 24.12 11.64 24.10
N TYR A 41 24.32 10.88 23.02
CA TYR A 41 25.32 11.21 22.02
C TYR A 41 25.04 12.57 21.36
N CYS A 42 23.77 12.89 21.07
CA CYS A 42 23.38 14.20 20.56
C CYS A 42 23.78 15.34 21.52
N GLU A 43 23.40 15.24 22.79
CA GLU A 43 23.66 16.29 23.78
C GLU A 43 25.15 16.48 24.05
N GLU A 44 25.92 15.39 24.15
CA GLU A 44 27.38 15.43 24.34
C GLU A 44 28.10 16.14 23.18
N HIS A 45 27.55 16.08 21.98
CA HIS A 45 28.14 16.67 20.78
C HIS A 45 27.53 18.02 20.40
N GLY A 46 26.86 18.67 21.36
CA GLY A 46 26.40 20.04 21.25
C GLY A 46 25.09 20.20 20.47
N GLY A 47 24.34 19.12 20.31
CA GLY A 47 22.97 19.15 19.82
C GLY A 47 21.94 19.27 20.96
N GLU A 48 20.72 19.65 20.60
CA GLU A 48 19.55 19.69 21.49
C GLU A 48 18.50 18.71 20.95
N ILE A 49 17.99 17.83 21.82
CA ILE A 49 16.94 16.86 21.45
C ILE A 49 15.57 17.54 21.34
N LYS A 50 14.88 17.28 20.23
CA LYS A 50 13.47 17.64 20.01
C LYS A 50 12.68 16.41 19.61
N ILE A 51 11.52 16.24 20.23
CA ILE A 51 10.60 15.15 19.90
C ILE A 51 9.51 15.72 18.99
N ALA A 52 9.30 15.09 17.84
CA ALA A 52 8.10 15.32 17.04
C ALA A 52 7.13 14.17 17.28
N GLU A 53 5.92 14.51 17.75
CA GLU A 53 4.85 13.56 17.98
C GLU A 53 3.81 13.66 16.86
N ASN A 54 3.37 12.51 16.36
CA ASN A 54 2.15 12.39 15.56
C ASN A 54 1.22 11.34 16.19
N GLU A 55 0.03 11.13 15.61
CA GLU A 55 -0.99 10.21 16.16
C GLU A 55 -0.52 8.74 16.24
N TYR A 56 0.57 8.38 15.55
CA TYR A 56 1.02 7.00 15.37
C TYR A 56 2.49 6.74 15.77
N ASP A 57 3.31 7.78 15.96
CA ASP A 57 4.74 7.67 16.23
C ASP A 57 5.32 8.91 16.94
N SER A 58 6.40 8.71 17.70
CA SER A 58 7.22 9.75 18.30
C SER A 58 8.66 9.60 17.83
N THR A 59 9.14 10.57 17.06
CA THR A 59 10.51 10.56 16.53
C THR A 59 11.36 11.63 17.22
N SER A 60 12.54 11.24 17.69
CA SER A 60 13.53 12.10 18.35
C SER A 60 14.56 12.64 17.35
N TYR A 61 14.79 13.95 17.42
CA TYR A 61 15.69 14.68 16.53
C TYR A 61 16.77 15.42 17.32
N CYS A 62 18.00 15.35 16.85
CA CYS A 62 19.13 16.15 17.31
C CYS A 62 19.24 17.45 16.49
N THR A 63 19.17 18.60 17.15
CA THR A 63 19.24 19.93 16.50
C THR A 63 20.52 20.68 16.87
N PHE A 64 21.20 21.27 15.88
CA PHE A 64 22.51 21.92 16.06
C PHE A 64 22.46 23.44 15.88
N PRO A 65 23.43 24.20 16.45
CA PRO A 65 23.48 25.67 16.33
C PRO A 65 23.62 26.20 14.90
N ASP A 66 24.09 25.38 13.96
CA ASP A 66 24.20 25.75 12.53
C ASP A 66 22.86 25.60 11.78
N GLY A 67 21.80 25.14 12.47
CA GLY A 67 20.47 24.89 11.91
C GLY A 67 20.26 23.47 11.40
N THR A 68 21.26 22.60 11.50
CA THR A 68 21.13 21.18 11.11
C THR A 68 20.16 20.45 12.06
N VAL A 69 19.31 19.60 11.50
CA VAL A 69 18.41 18.72 12.25
C VAL A 69 18.59 17.30 11.73
N CYS A 70 18.85 16.36 12.62
CA CYS A 70 19.06 14.95 12.32
C CYS A 70 18.09 14.11 13.16
N GLU A 71 17.56 12.99 12.64
CA GLU A 71 17.03 11.96 13.55
C GLU A 71 18.17 11.49 14.46
N GLU A 72 17.93 11.26 15.75
CA GLU A 72 19.02 10.94 16.67
C GLU A 72 19.73 9.63 16.29
N GLY A 73 18.99 8.64 15.79
CA GLY A 73 19.55 7.37 15.33
C GLY A 73 20.48 7.54 14.12
N GLU A 74 20.14 8.42 13.18
CA GLU A 74 20.97 8.76 12.03
C GLU A 74 22.22 9.54 12.44
N TYR A 75 22.08 10.48 13.38
CA TYR A 75 23.22 11.20 13.94
C TYR A 75 24.20 10.24 14.63
N PHE A 76 23.68 9.33 15.46
CA PHE A 76 24.48 8.32 16.16
C PHE A 76 25.22 7.37 15.18
N ARG A 77 24.62 7.05 14.04
CA ARG A 77 25.24 6.25 12.97
C ARG A 77 26.19 7.06 12.07
N GLY A 78 26.29 8.37 12.25
CA GLY A 78 27.11 9.26 11.42
C GLY A 78 26.55 9.50 10.02
N GLU A 79 25.25 9.27 9.83
CA GLU A 79 24.51 9.43 8.58
C GLU A 79 24.03 10.88 8.39
N CYS A 80 23.95 11.63 9.48
CA CYS A 80 23.63 13.06 9.54
C CYS A 80 24.59 13.78 10.50
N GLY A 81 24.79 15.10 10.34
CA GLY A 81 25.60 15.88 11.28
C GLY A 81 25.85 17.34 10.86
N PRO A 82 26.29 18.20 11.79
CA PRO A 82 26.51 19.62 11.54
C PRO A 82 27.62 19.88 10.52
N ASN A 83 27.52 20.97 9.77
CA ASN A 83 28.42 21.37 8.69
C ASN A 83 28.50 20.38 7.51
N GLN A 84 27.58 19.42 7.40
CA GLN A 84 27.31 18.75 6.13
C GLN A 84 26.45 19.70 5.29
N GLU A 85 26.72 19.84 3.98
CA GLU A 85 25.66 20.27 3.07
C GLU A 85 24.50 19.32 3.34
N SER A 86 23.40 19.87 3.83
CA SER A 86 22.22 19.09 4.13
C SER A 86 21.90 18.29 2.86
N LYS A 87 22.23 17.00 2.86
CA LYS A 87 21.22 16.03 2.52
C LYS A 87 20.18 16.16 3.61
N SER A 88 19.46 17.28 3.59
CA SER A 88 18.06 17.25 3.90
C SER A 88 17.62 16.01 3.14
N PRO A 89 16.97 15.02 3.78
CA PRO A 89 16.19 14.12 2.98
C PRO A 89 15.45 15.05 2.01
N ASP A 90 15.63 14.80 0.72
CA ASP A 90 14.67 15.30 -0.23
C ASP A 90 13.39 14.59 0.22
N ILE A 91 12.72 15.21 1.19
CA ILE A 91 11.34 14.95 1.51
C ILE A 91 10.62 15.61 0.33
N THR A 92 10.82 15.05 -0.86
CA THR A 92 9.64 14.59 -1.57
C THR A 92 9.00 13.63 -0.58
N GLN A 93 8.16 14.16 0.31
CA GLN A 93 7.02 13.38 0.75
C GLN A 93 6.41 12.93 -0.57
N GLU A 94 6.67 11.68 -0.96
CA GLU A 94 5.92 11.01 -2.00
C GLU A 94 4.47 11.14 -1.51
N THR A 95 3.78 12.15 -2.03
CA THR A 95 2.40 12.43 -1.65
C THR A 95 1.60 11.32 -2.26
N MET A 96 1.17 10.38 -1.43
CA MET A 96 0.32 9.28 -1.85
C MET A 96 -0.92 9.84 -2.57
N MET A 97 -1.28 9.21 -3.67
CA MET A 97 -2.48 9.49 -4.43
C MET A 97 -3.71 9.45 -3.52
N LYS A 98 -4.44 10.56 -3.48
CA LYS A 98 -5.65 10.71 -2.67
C LYS A 98 -6.87 10.41 -3.52
N PHE A 99 -7.79 9.65 -2.93
CA PHE A 99 -9.05 9.28 -3.57
C PHE A 99 -10.19 9.38 -2.58
N THR A 100 -11.12 10.31 -2.83
CA THR A 100 -12.20 10.67 -1.90
C THR A 100 -13.50 10.94 -2.64
N SER A 101 -14.60 11.12 -1.90
CA SER A 101 -15.88 11.59 -2.45
C SER A 101 -16.40 12.77 -1.63
N THR A 102 -17.14 13.67 -2.26
CA THR A 102 -17.95 14.69 -1.55
C THR A 102 -19.26 14.12 -0.99
N GLU A 103 -19.64 12.93 -1.43
CA GLU A 103 -20.96 12.34 -1.18
C GLU A 103 -20.97 11.42 0.04
N PHE A 104 -19.81 10.83 0.36
CA PHE A 104 -19.61 9.96 1.52
C PHE A 104 -18.13 9.95 1.93
N GLU A 105 -17.89 9.81 3.23
CA GLU A 105 -16.54 9.57 3.77
C GLU A 105 -16.14 8.11 3.56
N ASN A 106 -14.84 7.81 3.70
CA ASN A 106 -14.39 6.42 3.69
C ASN A 106 -15.10 5.62 4.80
N GLU A 107 -15.58 4.44 4.45
CA GLU A 107 -16.44 3.55 5.24
C GLU A 107 -17.84 4.11 5.55
N GLY A 108 -18.16 5.31 5.06
CA GLY A 108 -19.43 5.99 5.23
C GLY A 108 -20.56 5.40 4.36
N ALA A 109 -21.79 5.84 4.63
CA ALA A 109 -22.96 5.42 3.88
C ALA A 109 -23.05 6.15 2.53
N ILE A 110 -23.13 5.39 1.44
CA ILE A 110 -23.38 5.92 0.10
C ILE A 110 -24.81 6.46 0.04
N PRO A 111 -25.05 7.71 -0.41
CA PRO A 111 -26.40 8.23 -0.55
C PRO A 111 -27.26 7.41 -1.52
N ALA A 112 -28.54 7.22 -1.18
CA ALA A 112 -29.49 6.45 -2.00
C ALA A 112 -29.58 6.92 -3.47
N LYS A 113 -29.30 8.21 -3.72
CA LYS A 113 -29.18 8.80 -5.07
C LYS A 113 -28.30 7.96 -6.02
N TYR A 114 -27.22 7.37 -5.52
CA TYR A 114 -26.23 6.61 -6.29
C TYR A 114 -26.48 5.10 -6.33
N SER A 115 -27.63 4.66 -5.79
CA SER A 115 -28.06 3.26 -5.68
C SER A 115 -29.30 2.99 -6.54
N CYS A 116 -29.76 1.74 -6.57
CA CYS A 116 -31.00 1.34 -7.24
C CYS A 116 -32.27 1.96 -6.65
N ASP A 117 -32.22 2.49 -5.42
CA ASP A 117 -33.35 3.21 -4.79
C ASP A 117 -33.44 4.68 -5.25
N GLY A 118 -32.44 5.16 -6.00
CA GLY A 118 -32.31 6.56 -6.41
C GLY A 118 -32.24 6.74 -7.92
N SER A 119 -31.29 7.57 -8.35
CA SER A 119 -31.08 7.88 -9.77
C SER A 119 -30.15 6.91 -10.47
N ASP A 120 -29.49 6.02 -9.72
CA ASP A 120 -28.56 5.00 -10.21
C ASP A 120 -27.46 5.57 -11.12
N ILE A 121 -26.83 6.65 -10.66
CA ILE A 121 -25.68 7.30 -11.32
C ILE A 121 -24.43 7.16 -10.46
N ASN A 122 -23.24 7.28 -11.04
CA ASN A 122 -22.00 7.22 -10.28
C ASN A 122 -21.88 8.43 -9.32
N PRO A 123 -21.28 8.25 -8.12
CA PRO A 123 -20.98 9.36 -7.22
C PRO A 123 -19.87 10.26 -7.79
N SER A 124 -19.78 11.47 -7.26
CA SER A 124 -18.64 12.36 -7.50
C SER A 124 -17.40 11.82 -6.78
N LEU A 125 -16.28 11.69 -7.48
CA LEU A 125 -15.04 11.15 -6.95
C LEU A 125 -13.88 12.13 -7.22
N ASN A 126 -13.12 12.47 -6.19
CA ASN A 126 -12.00 13.40 -6.26
C ASN A 126 -10.68 12.64 -6.20
N ILE A 127 -9.76 13.03 -7.07
CA ILE A 127 -8.45 12.41 -7.25
C ILE A 127 -7.41 13.53 -7.20
N SER A 128 -6.39 13.37 -6.37
CA SER A 128 -5.24 14.27 -6.36
C SER A 128 -3.96 13.51 -6.12
N ASP A 129 -2.84 14.18 -6.41
CA ASP A 129 -1.50 13.68 -6.07
C ASP A 129 -1.18 12.34 -6.75
N ALA A 130 -1.65 12.12 -7.98
CA ALA A 130 -1.23 10.96 -8.77
C ALA A 130 0.30 10.99 -8.98
N PRO A 131 1.00 9.85 -8.89
CA PRO A 131 2.46 9.81 -8.90
C PRO A 131 3.04 10.30 -10.23
N GLU A 132 4.28 10.80 -10.18
CA GLU A 132 5.00 11.20 -11.39
C GLU A 132 5.11 10.02 -12.36
N GLY A 133 4.95 10.29 -13.65
CA GLY A 133 4.97 9.25 -14.69
C GLY A 133 3.62 8.58 -14.96
N THR A 134 2.58 8.90 -14.18
CA THR A 134 1.21 8.46 -14.48
C THR A 134 0.77 8.94 -15.86
N LYS A 135 0.45 8.02 -16.76
CA LYS A 135 -0.09 8.29 -18.09
C LYS A 135 -1.61 8.16 -18.13
N SER A 136 -2.17 7.24 -17.34
CA SER A 136 -3.61 7.09 -17.21
C SER A 136 -4.01 6.54 -15.84
N LEU A 137 -5.29 6.71 -15.50
CA LEU A 137 -5.90 6.06 -14.33
C LEU A 137 -6.89 4.97 -14.75
N ALA A 138 -7.06 3.99 -13.88
CA ALA A 138 -8.12 2.98 -13.97
C ALA A 138 -8.90 2.87 -12.66
N LEU A 139 -10.19 2.56 -12.76
CA LEU A 139 -11.12 2.45 -11.65
C LEU A 139 -11.91 1.15 -11.76
N VAL A 140 -11.87 0.34 -10.70
CA VAL A 140 -12.73 -0.83 -10.53
C VAL A 140 -13.57 -0.61 -9.27
N VAL A 141 -14.88 -0.81 -9.38
CA VAL A 141 -15.78 -0.77 -8.23
C VAL A 141 -16.39 -2.15 -8.05
N ASP A 142 -16.22 -2.74 -6.87
CA ASP A 142 -16.74 -4.08 -6.56
C ASP A 142 -17.36 -4.22 -5.16
N ASP A 143 -18.23 -5.21 -5.03
CA ASP A 143 -18.94 -5.61 -3.82
C ASP A 143 -18.57 -7.07 -3.49
N PRO A 144 -17.65 -7.32 -2.55
CA PRO A 144 -17.28 -8.67 -2.12
C PRO A 144 -18.33 -9.33 -1.23
N ASP A 145 -19.35 -8.60 -0.76
CA ASP A 145 -20.39 -9.09 0.13
C ASP A 145 -21.61 -9.64 -0.66
N ALA A 146 -21.61 -9.49 -1.99
CA ALA A 146 -22.64 -10.00 -2.86
C ALA A 146 -22.81 -11.54 -2.78
N PRO A 147 -24.06 -12.05 -2.82
CA PRO A 147 -24.30 -13.49 -2.82
C PRO A 147 -23.70 -14.15 -4.07
N GLY A 148 -22.87 -15.18 -3.87
CA GLY A 148 -22.26 -15.93 -4.98
C GLY A 148 -20.88 -15.43 -5.39
N GLY A 149 -20.31 -14.46 -4.68
CA GLY A 149 -18.96 -13.94 -4.89
C GLY A 149 -18.94 -12.45 -5.22
N THR A 150 -17.76 -11.91 -5.47
CA THR A 150 -17.57 -10.49 -5.78
C THR A 150 -18.39 -10.04 -6.98
N TRP A 151 -19.15 -8.97 -6.81
CA TRP A 151 -19.95 -8.33 -7.86
C TRP A 151 -19.29 -7.04 -8.33
N VAL A 152 -19.10 -6.89 -9.63
CA VAL A 152 -18.41 -5.73 -10.23
C VAL A 152 -19.45 -4.71 -10.68
N HIS A 153 -19.36 -3.51 -10.12
CA HIS A 153 -20.29 -2.39 -10.30
C HIS A 153 -19.83 -1.38 -11.34
N TRP A 154 -18.51 -1.23 -11.54
CA TRP A 154 -17.97 -0.32 -12.55
C TRP A 154 -16.55 -0.72 -12.93
N VAL A 155 -16.21 -0.58 -14.21
CA VAL A 155 -14.89 -0.86 -14.77
C VAL A 155 -14.55 0.26 -15.74
N VAL A 156 -13.50 1.02 -15.47
CA VAL A 156 -13.09 2.14 -16.31
C VAL A 156 -11.57 2.20 -16.42
N TRP A 157 -11.04 2.49 -17.60
CA TRP A 157 -9.61 2.73 -17.82
C TRP A 157 -9.37 3.89 -18.79
N ASN A 158 -8.10 4.25 -18.96
CA ASN A 158 -7.67 5.42 -19.73
C ASN A 158 -8.36 6.71 -19.27
N ILE A 159 -8.54 6.87 -17.95
CA ILE A 159 -8.99 8.12 -17.34
C ILE A 159 -7.82 9.10 -17.34
N ASP A 160 -8.09 10.36 -17.70
CA ASP A 160 -7.08 11.43 -17.66
C ASP A 160 -6.54 11.61 -16.23
N PRO A 161 -5.22 11.46 -15.98
CA PRO A 161 -4.66 11.63 -14.63
C PRO A 161 -4.77 13.06 -14.09
N ALA A 162 -4.98 14.05 -14.95
CA ALA A 162 -5.21 15.45 -14.57
C ALA A 162 -6.69 15.79 -14.33
N ILE A 163 -7.60 14.81 -14.38
CA ILE A 163 -9.05 15.06 -14.30
C ILE A 163 -9.48 15.80 -13.03
N GLY A 164 -8.81 15.55 -11.89
CA GLY A 164 -9.10 16.11 -10.58
C GLY A 164 -10.42 15.63 -9.95
N THR A 165 -11.51 15.63 -10.71
CA THR A 165 -12.84 15.17 -10.28
C THR A 165 -13.53 14.40 -11.39
N ILE A 166 -13.92 13.16 -11.09
CA ILE A 166 -14.92 12.43 -11.85
C ILE A 166 -16.28 12.95 -11.38
N ALA A 167 -16.96 13.73 -12.22
CA ALA A 167 -18.28 14.25 -11.89
C ALA A 167 -19.31 13.11 -11.76
N GLU A 168 -20.35 13.33 -10.97
CA GLU A 168 -21.49 12.42 -10.95
C GLU A 168 -22.16 12.33 -12.34
N ASN A 169 -22.77 11.19 -12.64
CA ASN A 169 -23.41 10.92 -13.93
C ASN A 169 -22.51 11.23 -15.14
N SER A 170 -21.25 10.79 -15.08
CA SER A 170 -20.26 11.06 -16.12
C SER A 170 -19.48 9.80 -16.50
N LYS A 171 -18.81 9.88 -17.65
CA LYS A 171 -17.97 8.83 -18.21
C LYS A 171 -16.53 9.36 -18.32
N PRO A 172 -15.65 9.07 -17.35
CA PRO A 172 -14.31 9.68 -17.30
C PRO A 172 -13.27 9.01 -18.20
N GLY A 173 -13.61 7.88 -18.83
CA GLY A 173 -12.71 7.10 -19.68
C GLY A 173 -13.45 6.05 -20.50
N ILE A 174 -12.76 4.97 -20.88
CA ILE A 174 -13.37 3.81 -21.55
C ILE A 174 -13.99 2.92 -20.49
N GLU A 175 -15.25 2.52 -20.69
CA GLU A 175 -15.97 1.65 -19.75
C GLU A 175 -16.02 0.22 -20.26
N GLY A 176 -15.78 -0.72 -19.36
CA GLY A 176 -15.76 -2.17 -19.63
C GLY A 176 -16.98 -2.90 -19.12
N LEU A 177 -16.96 -4.21 -19.33
CA LEU A 177 -18.02 -5.14 -18.93
C LEU A 177 -18.09 -5.30 -17.41
N THR A 178 -19.28 -5.14 -16.85
CA THR A 178 -19.58 -5.35 -15.43
C THR A 178 -20.30 -6.67 -15.18
N SER A 179 -20.55 -7.03 -13.91
CA SER A 179 -21.36 -8.19 -13.55
C SER A 179 -22.84 -8.06 -14.01
N PHE A 180 -23.29 -6.86 -14.36
CA PHE A 180 -24.61 -6.63 -14.99
C PHE A 180 -24.66 -7.03 -16.47
N GLY A 181 -23.53 -7.42 -17.07
CA GLY A 181 -23.44 -7.79 -18.49
C GLY A 181 -23.46 -6.59 -19.44
N THR A 182 -23.31 -5.38 -18.92
CA THR A 182 -23.23 -4.13 -19.68
C THR A 182 -22.09 -3.26 -19.18
N ALA A 183 -21.65 -2.31 -20.02
CA ALA A 183 -20.67 -1.31 -19.62
C ALA A 183 -21.34 -0.10 -18.99
N GLY A 184 -20.67 0.50 -18.01
CA GLY A 184 -21.17 1.65 -17.25
C GLY A 184 -21.37 1.35 -15.77
N TRP A 185 -21.77 2.39 -15.03
CA TRP A 185 -22.10 2.29 -13.61
C TRP A 185 -23.39 1.48 -13.41
N GLY A 186 -23.36 0.53 -12.48
CA GLY A 186 -24.55 -0.01 -11.84
C GLY A 186 -24.43 0.16 -10.34
N GLY A 187 -25.37 0.85 -9.69
CA GLY A 187 -25.27 1.23 -8.30
C GLY A 187 -25.52 0.09 -7.29
N PRO A 188 -25.24 0.35 -6.00
CA PRO A 188 -25.60 -0.55 -4.91
C PRO A 188 -27.06 -0.99 -4.96
N CYS A 189 -27.30 -2.29 -4.79
CA CYS A 189 -28.64 -2.86 -4.65
C CYS A 189 -28.61 -4.16 -3.84
N PRO A 190 -28.11 -4.13 -2.59
CA PRO A 190 -27.93 -5.34 -1.81
C PRO A 190 -29.30 -5.98 -1.50
N PRO A 191 -29.45 -7.31 -1.64
CA PRO A 191 -30.74 -7.97 -1.39
C PRO A 191 -31.10 -8.03 0.10
N SER A 192 -30.13 -7.88 1.00
CA SER A 192 -30.32 -7.86 2.45
C SER A 192 -29.07 -7.34 3.17
N GLY A 193 -29.26 -6.70 4.32
CA GLY A 193 -28.15 -6.25 5.16
C GLY A 193 -27.37 -5.10 4.53
N THR A 194 -26.18 -4.84 5.07
CA THR A 194 -25.28 -3.80 4.58
C THR A 194 -24.10 -4.44 3.88
N HIS A 195 -23.85 -4.03 2.65
CA HIS A 195 -22.71 -4.43 1.84
C HIS A 195 -21.68 -3.31 1.77
N ARG A 196 -20.44 -3.69 1.46
CA ARG A 196 -19.31 -2.78 1.24
C ARG A 196 -19.02 -2.70 -0.25
N TYR A 197 -18.79 -1.49 -0.74
CA TYR A 197 -18.46 -1.19 -2.13
C TYR A 197 -17.06 -0.58 -2.15
N TYR A 198 -16.10 -1.29 -2.73
CA TYR A 198 -14.72 -0.86 -2.84
C TYR A 198 -14.51 -0.18 -4.19
N PHE A 199 -14.20 1.10 -4.17
CA PHE A 199 -13.73 1.87 -5.30
C PHE A 199 -12.20 1.79 -5.27
N LYS A 200 -11.60 1.07 -6.22
CA LYS A 200 -10.15 0.87 -6.33
C LYS A 200 -9.63 1.70 -7.49
N LEU A 201 -8.70 2.60 -7.22
CA LEU A 201 -8.11 3.51 -8.20
C LEU A 201 -6.64 3.14 -8.40
N TYR A 202 -6.24 3.02 -9.66
CA TYR A 202 -4.89 2.64 -10.07
C TYR A 202 -4.29 3.75 -10.92
N ALA A 203 -3.06 4.15 -10.60
CA ALA A 203 -2.24 5.00 -11.44
C ALA A 203 -1.33 4.13 -12.31
N LEU A 204 -1.39 4.33 -13.63
CA LEU A 204 -0.69 3.49 -14.61
C LEU A 204 0.36 4.29 -15.38
N ASP A 205 1.50 3.66 -15.66
CA ASP A 205 2.57 4.21 -16.52
C ASP A 205 2.28 4.04 -18.02
N ALA A 206 1.08 3.59 -18.38
CA ALA A 206 0.64 3.28 -19.74
C ALA A 206 -0.82 3.68 -19.97
N GLU A 207 -1.19 3.80 -21.25
CA GLU A 207 -2.58 3.69 -21.70
C GLU A 207 -2.80 2.26 -22.20
N LEU A 208 -4.01 1.72 -22.00
CA LEU A 208 -4.34 0.35 -22.34
C LEU A 208 -5.16 0.28 -23.64
N ASP A 209 -4.75 -0.58 -24.58
CA ASP A 209 -5.47 -0.85 -25.83
C ASP A 209 -6.41 -2.05 -25.64
N LEU A 210 -7.53 -1.79 -24.96
CA LEU A 210 -8.54 -2.78 -24.58
C LEU A 210 -9.89 -2.41 -25.20
N SER A 211 -10.69 -3.43 -25.53
CA SER A 211 -12.04 -3.25 -26.05
C SER A 211 -13.05 -3.02 -24.92
N SER A 212 -14.18 -2.37 -25.22
CA SER A 212 -15.20 -2.04 -24.21
C SER A 212 -15.97 -3.26 -23.65
N ASP A 213 -15.71 -4.46 -24.14
CA ASP A 213 -16.22 -5.74 -23.61
C ASP A 213 -15.24 -6.41 -22.62
N THR A 214 -14.08 -5.79 -22.35
CA THR A 214 -13.11 -6.23 -21.35
C THR A 214 -13.72 -6.27 -19.95
N SER A 215 -13.50 -7.38 -19.23
CA SER A 215 -13.93 -7.57 -17.85
C SER A 215 -12.96 -6.93 -16.85
N SER A 216 -13.37 -6.75 -15.58
CA SER A 216 -12.44 -6.28 -14.54
C SER A 216 -11.23 -7.20 -14.37
N SER A 217 -11.42 -8.52 -14.47
CA SER A 217 -10.32 -9.49 -14.34
C SER A 217 -9.30 -9.39 -15.48
N ASP A 218 -9.78 -9.14 -16.70
CA ASP A 218 -8.89 -8.95 -17.85
C ASP A 218 -8.18 -7.60 -17.78
N LEU A 219 -8.87 -6.55 -17.30
CA LEU A 219 -8.27 -5.24 -17.03
C LEU A 219 -7.18 -5.35 -15.96
N GLU A 220 -7.48 -5.96 -14.81
CA GLU A 220 -6.51 -6.17 -13.71
C GLU A 220 -5.27 -6.90 -14.19
N LYS A 221 -5.44 -7.91 -15.05
CA LYS A 221 -4.33 -8.63 -15.65
C LYS A 221 -3.49 -7.76 -16.60
N GLU A 222 -4.13 -6.93 -17.42
CA GLU A 222 -3.42 -6.01 -18.32
C GLU A 222 -2.68 -4.90 -17.56
N MET A 223 -3.19 -4.51 -16.39
CA MET A 223 -2.51 -3.54 -15.51
C MET A 223 -1.26 -4.11 -14.83
N GLU A 224 -1.08 -5.44 -14.78
CA GLU A 224 0.09 -6.06 -14.14
C GLU A 224 1.41 -5.54 -14.74
N GLY A 225 2.27 -4.98 -13.89
CA GLY A 225 3.55 -4.40 -14.30
C GLY A 225 3.48 -2.95 -14.78
N HIS A 226 2.27 -2.36 -14.88
CA HIS A 226 2.04 -0.97 -15.23
C HIS A 226 1.56 -0.10 -14.05
N ILE A 227 1.17 -0.70 -12.93
CA ILE A 227 0.69 0.00 -11.74
C ILE A 227 1.87 0.71 -11.05
N LEU A 228 1.80 2.04 -11.00
CA LEU A 228 2.69 2.90 -10.22
C LEU A 228 2.22 3.02 -8.76
N GLU A 229 0.90 3.17 -8.57
CA GLU A 229 0.29 3.30 -7.25
C GLU A 229 -1.17 2.82 -7.28
N GLU A 230 -1.65 2.31 -6.15
CA GLU A 230 -3.04 1.94 -5.92
C GLU A 230 -3.55 2.61 -4.64
N THR A 231 -4.80 3.10 -4.69
CA THR A 231 -5.53 3.57 -3.51
C THR A 231 -6.98 3.11 -3.56
N LYS A 232 -7.71 3.22 -2.45
CA LYS A 232 -9.10 2.80 -2.39
C LYS A 232 -9.95 3.70 -1.51
N LEU A 233 -11.22 3.81 -1.88
CA LEU A 233 -12.30 4.38 -1.10
C LEU A 233 -13.36 3.29 -0.90
N MET A 234 -13.84 3.09 0.32
CA MET A 234 -14.92 2.14 0.59
C MET A 234 -16.17 2.90 1.02
N GLY A 235 -17.33 2.55 0.47
CA GLY A 235 -18.63 3.03 0.93
C GLY A 235 -19.54 1.87 1.31
N THR A 236 -20.52 2.13 2.15
CA THR A 236 -21.52 1.13 2.57
C THR A 236 -22.90 1.47 2.03
N TYR A 237 -23.68 0.46 1.68
CA TYR A 237 -25.10 0.61 1.38
C TYR A 237 -25.86 -0.61 1.88
N GLY A 238 -27.09 -0.43 2.34
CA GLY A 238 -27.89 -1.51 2.89
C GLY A 238 -29.37 -1.17 2.98
N VAL A 239 -30.18 -2.22 3.13
CA VAL A 239 -31.65 -2.17 3.22
C VAL A 239 -32.17 -2.33 4.64
#